data_AF-A0A964QH92-F1
#
_entry.id   AF-A0A964QH92-F1
#
_cell.length_a   1.000
_cell.length_b   1.000
_cell.length_c   1.000
_cell.angle_alpha   90.00
_cell.angle_beta   90.00
_cell.angle_gamma   90.00
#
_symmetry.space_group_name_H-M   'P 1'
#
loop_
_entity.id
_entity.type
_entity.pdbx_description
1 polymer ?
#
loop_
_entity_poly.entity_id
_entity_poly.type
_entity_poly.pdbx_seq_one_letter_code
_entity_poly.pdbx_strand_id
1 'polypeptide(L)'
;MIRRAFTMRLKPGAMAEYRKHHDNIWAELVAEVRRSGIATITTFEADPVLFLFSEIKDLEAWNKLWTSDVHRRWGLVMEPLMHFKDGIVDFGELREIFRLDTGLGKKAKKAAKKARKAARNTPVKKAPAKKAAAKKAAAKKAPAKKMPAKKKVAAKKAPAKKPAKKAAGRK
;
A
#
# COMPACT_ATOMS: atom_id res chain seq x y z
N MET A 1 11.05 -15.80 -12.06
CA MET A 1 10.28 -15.62 -10.82
C MET A 1 9.01 -16.40 -10.93
N ILE A 2 8.63 -17.02 -9.83
CA ILE A 2 7.39 -17.77 -9.67
C ILE A 2 6.27 -16.76 -9.43
N ARG A 3 5.09 -17.02 -9.99
CA ARG A 3 3.93 -16.14 -9.82
C ARG A 3 2.94 -16.82 -8.89
N ARG A 4 2.42 -16.06 -7.94
CA ARG A 4 1.33 -16.49 -7.08
C ARG A 4 0.23 -15.46 -7.09
N ALA A 5 -0.99 -15.97 -7.10
CA ALA A 5 -2.18 -15.16 -6.95
C ALA A 5 -3.08 -15.79 -5.89
N PHE A 6 -3.73 -14.98 -5.09
CA PHE A 6 -4.71 -15.42 -4.12
C PHE A 6 -5.76 -14.34 -3.89
N THR A 7 -6.89 -14.76 -3.33
CA THR A 7 -7.97 -13.88 -2.90
C THR A 7 -8.04 -13.84 -1.39
N MET A 8 -8.44 -12.69 -0.86
CA MET A 8 -8.74 -12.51 0.56
C MET A 8 -10.02 -11.68 0.67
N ARG A 9 -10.86 -11.92 1.68
CA ARG A 9 -12.07 -11.12 1.91
C ARG A 9 -11.92 -10.17 3.09
N LEU A 10 -12.33 -8.93 2.91
CA LEU A 10 -12.45 -7.93 3.97
C LEU A 10 -13.85 -7.94 4.60
N LYS A 11 -13.95 -7.42 5.82
CA LYS A 11 -15.23 -7.06 6.42
C LYS A 11 -15.85 -5.88 5.64
N PRO A 12 -17.19 -5.78 5.57
CA PRO A 12 -17.86 -4.66 4.93
C PRO A 12 -17.37 -3.31 5.46
N GLY A 13 -17.01 -2.39 4.57
CA GLY A 13 -16.54 -1.04 4.91
C GLY A 13 -15.06 -0.95 5.34
N ALA A 14 -14.32 -2.06 5.41
CA ALA A 14 -12.92 -2.05 5.86
C ALA A 14 -11.90 -1.60 4.78
N MET A 15 -12.34 -1.45 3.53
CA MET A 15 -11.46 -1.17 2.37
C MET A 15 -10.61 0.09 2.55
N ALA A 16 -11.22 1.20 2.99
CA ALA A 16 -10.54 2.47 3.16
C ALA A 16 -9.41 2.39 4.21
N GLU A 17 -9.67 1.69 5.31
CA GLU A 17 -8.68 1.47 6.37
C GLU A 17 -7.58 0.50 5.92
N TYR A 18 -7.94 -0.58 5.23
CA TYR A 18 -7.00 -1.51 4.62
C TYR A 18 -6.01 -0.80 3.69
N ARG A 19 -6.52 0.04 2.79
CA ARG A 19 -5.71 0.87 1.88
C ARG A 19 -4.81 1.83 2.65
N LYS A 20 -5.35 2.51 3.66
CA LYS A 20 -4.57 3.44 4.51
C LYS A 20 -3.39 2.74 5.18
N HIS A 21 -3.56 1.52 5.69
CA HIS A 21 -2.45 0.78 6.26
C HIS A 21 -1.40 0.42 5.20
N HIS A 22 -1.81 -0.05 4.02
CA HIS A 22 -0.87 -0.39 2.95
C HIS A 22 -0.12 0.83 2.37
N ASP A 23 -0.77 1.99 2.30
CA ASP A 23 -0.12 3.26 1.95
C ASP A 23 0.95 3.67 2.98
N ASN A 24 0.81 3.22 4.23
CA ASN A 24 1.72 3.50 5.35
C ASN A 24 2.44 2.23 5.85
N ILE A 25 2.72 1.30 4.93
CA ILE A 25 3.37 0.03 5.27
C ILE A 25 4.72 0.26 5.96
N TRP A 26 5.01 -0.54 6.99
CA TRP A 26 6.24 -0.37 7.78
C TRP A 26 7.48 -0.68 6.95
N ALA A 27 8.51 0.14 7.07
CA ALA A 27 9.77 -0.07 6.36
C ALA A 27 10.43 -1.41 6.71
N GLU A 28 10.31 -1.86 7.97
CA GLU A 28 10.77 -3.19 8.39
C GLU A 28 10.00 -4.34 7.73
N LEU A 29 8.70 -4.18 7.49
CA LEU A 29 7.88 -5.16 6.80
C LEU A 29 8.26 -5.24 5.32
N VAL A 30 8.50 -4.09 4.67
CA VAL A 30 9.00 -4.05 3.28
C VAL A 30 10.36 -4.74 3.18
N ALA A 31 11.25 -4.51 4.15
CA ALA A 31 12.54 -5.19 4.21
C ALA A 31 12.38 -6.70 4.38
N GLU A 32 11.43 -7.14 5.22
CA GLU A 32 11.13 -8.56 5.41
C GLU A 32 10.56 -9.21 4.16
N VAL A 33 9.54 -8.62 3.53
CA VAL A 33 8.98 -9.08 2.25
C VAL A 33 10.09 -9.34 1.23
N ARG A 34 11.05 -8.42 1.14
CA ARG A 34 12.22 -8.58 0.26
C ARG A 34 13.15 -9.70 0.70
N ARG A 35 13.44 -9.83 2.00
CA ARG A 35 14.29 -10.90 2.58
C ARG A 35 13.67 -12.28 2.38
N SER A 36 12.35 -12.39 2.54
CA SER A 36 11.61 -13.63 2.33
C SER A 36 11.59 -14.07 0.86
N GLY A 37 12.04 -13.24 -0.09
CA GLY A 37 12.15 -13.62 -1.50
C GLY A 37 10.99 -13.15 -2.38
N ILE A 38 10.11 -12.29 -1.86
CA ILE A 38 9.02 -11.68 -2.62
C ILE A 38 9.56 -10.41 -3.29
N ALA A 39 9.48 -10.37 -4.62
CA ALA A 39 10.01 -9.27 -5.41
C ALA A 39 8.97 -8.19 -5.69
N THR A 40 7.72 -8.59 -5.91
CA THR A 40 6.60 -7.68 -6.15
C THR A 40 5.35 -8.23 -5.48
N ILE A 41 4.55 -7.33 -4.92
CA ILE A 41 3.19 -7.58 -4.45
C ILE A 41 2.33 -6.50 -5.10
N THR A 42 1.18 -6.91 -5.64
CA THR A 42 0.18 -6.00 -6.19
C THR A 42 -1.17 -6.51 -5.75
N THR A 43 -1.87 -5.69 -4.98
CA THR A 43 -3.23 -5.98 -4.52
C THR A 43 -4.20 -5.13 -5.32
N PHE A 44 -5.24 -5.77 -5.83
CA PHE A 44 -6.32 -5.16 -6.59
C PHE A 44 -7.60 -5.23 -5.76
N GLU A 45 -8.36 -4.15 -5.80
CA GLU A 45 -9.64 -4.02 -5.12
C GLU A 45 -10.76 -4.66 -5.94
N ALA A 46 -11.56 -5.51 -5.29
CA ALA A 46 -12.77 -6.12 -5.81
C ALA A 46 -13.82 -6.24 -4.68
N ASP A 47 -14.17 -5.10 -4.06
CA ASP A 47 -14.91 -4.98 -2.79
C ASP A 47 -16.08 -5.97 -2.65
N PRO A 48 -16.15 -6.79 -1.56
CA PRO A 48 -15.24 -6.85 -0.40
C PRO A 48 -14.09 -7.84 -0.55
N VAL A 49 -13.79 -8.28 -1.77
CA VAL A 49 -12.67 -9.18 -2.08
C VAL A 49 -11.44 -8.36 -2.47
N LEU A 50 -10.27 -8.89 -2.11
CA LEU A 50 -8.96 -8.46 -2.54
C LEU A 50 -8.39 -9.53 -3.45
N PHE A 51 -7.87 -9.13 -4.60
CA PHE A 51 -7.07 -10.00 -5.45
C PHE A 51 -5.61 -9.60 -5.32
N LEU A 52 -4.76 -10.49 -4.80
CA LEU A 52 -3.34 -10.23 -4.64
C LEU A 52 -2.55 -11.06 -5.63
N PHE A 53 -1.65 -10.40 -6.36
CA PHE A 53 -0.69 -11.00 -7.26
C PHE A 53 0.73 -10.71 -6.77
N SER A 54 1.60 -11.69 -6.82
CA SER A 54 3.00 -11.55 -6.40
C SER A 54 3.96 -12.31 -7.30
N GLU A 55 5.17 -11.78 -7.44
CA GLU A 55 6.29 -12.50 -8.02
C GLU A 55 7.31 -12.84 -6.94
N ILE A 56 7.62 -14.12 -6.79
CA ILE A 56 8.48 -14.67 -5.75
C ILE A 56 9.68 -15.42 -6.35
N LYS A 57 10.77 -15.52 -5.59
CA LYS A 57 11.98 -16.24 -5.99
C LYS A 57 11.87 -17.74 -5.71
N ASP A 58 11.28 -18.10 -4.57
CA ASP A 58 11.12 -19.47 -4.08
C ASP A 58 9.69 -19.72 -3.60
N LEU A 59 9.26 -20.99 -3.61
CA LEU A 59 7.90 -21.36 -3.20
C LEU A 59 7.63 -21.14 -1.71
N GLU A 60 8.68 -21.12 -0.89
CA GLU A 60 8.59 -20.89 0.55
C GLU A 60 8.53 -19.39 0.91
N ALA A 61 8.64 -18.48 -0.06
CA ALA A 61 8.76 -17.05 0.23
C ALA A 61 7.62 -16.51 1.08
N TRP A 62 6.38 -16.95 0.78
CA TRP A 62 5.21 -16.60 1.58
C TRP A 62 5.21 -17.26 2.96
N ASN A 63 5.66 -18.51 3.07
CA ASN A 63 5.78 -19.19 4.36
C ASN A 63 6.80 -18.51 5.29
N LYS A 64 7.94 -18.09 4.74
CA LYS A 64 8.97 -17.31 5.46
C LYS A 64 8.42 -15.98 5.94
N LEU A 65 7.68 -15.27 5.08
CA LEU A 65 7.05 -14.01 5.47
C LEU A 65 6.01 -14.24 6.58
N TRP A 66 5.10 -15.21 6.42
CA TRP A 66 4.00 -15.45 7.35
C TRP A 66 4.46 -15.88 8.75
N THR A 67 5.60 -16.56 8.84
CA THR A 67 6.20 -16.99 10.11
C THR A 67 7.10 -15.94 10.76
N SER A 68 7.37 -14.80 10.09
CA SER A 68 8.19 -13.73 10.64
C SER A 68 7.47 -12.93 11.74
N ASP A 69 8.23 -12.44 12.72
CA ASP A 69 7.70 -11.64 13.82
C ASP A 69 7.05 -10.33 13.36
N VAL A 70 7.63 -9.69 12.33
CA VAL A 70 7.07 -8.44 11.77
C VAL A 70 5.75 -8.68 11.06
N HIS A 71 5.62 -9.79 10.32
CA HIS A 71 4.34 -10.14 9.71
C HIS A 71 3.29 -10.50 10.76
N ARG A 72 3.68 -11.18 11.85
CA ARG A 72 2.78 -11.45 12.97
C ARG A 72 2.21 -10.17 13.57
N ARG A 73 3.08 -9.16 13.82
CA ARG A 73 2.66 -7.83 14.29
C ARG A 73 1.76 -7.12 13.28
N TRP A 74 2.06 -7.23 11.99
CA TRP A 74 1.21 -6.69 10.93
C TRP A 74 -0.15 -7.38 10.87
N GLY A 75 -0.19 -8.69 11.09
CA GLY A 75 -1.40 -9.50 11.16
C GLY A 75 -2.38 -8.98 12.20
N LEU A 76 -1.91 -8.54 13.37
CA LEU A 76 -2.75 -7.94 14.42
C LEU A 76 -3.42 -6.62 13.98
N VAL A 77 -2.78 -5.87 13.08
CA VAL A 77 -3.34 -4.63 12.51
C VAL A 77 -4.38 -4.96 11.43
N MET A 78 -4.15 -6.02 10.66
CA MET A 78 -5.05 -6.44 9.58
C MET A 78 -6.26 -7.24 10.06
N GLU A 79 -6.10 -8.04 11.12
CA GLU A 79 -7.11 -8.96 11.66
C GLU A 79 -8.49 -8.30 11.89
N PRO A 80 -8.59 -7.09 12.48
CA PRO A 80 -9.88 -6.41 12.61
C PRO A 80 -10.59 -6.13 11.28
N LEU A 81 -9.84 -6.04 10.18
CA LEU A 81 -10.33 -5.71 8.83
C LEU A 81 -10.67 -6.96 8.01
N MET A 82 -10.06 -8.10 8.34
CA MET A 82 -10.20 -9.35 7.58
C MET A 82 -11.49 -10.09 7.93
N HIS A 83 -12.16 -10.65 6.92
CA HIS A 83 -13.22 -11.63 7.13
C HIS A 83 -12.61 -12.99 7.45
N PHE A 84 -13.18 -13.69 8.44
CA PHE A 84 -12.75 -15.03 8.84
C PHE A 84 -13.86 -16.03 8.54
N LYS A 85 -13.48 -17.19 8.01
CA LYS A 85 -14.34 -18.35 7.79
C LYS A 85 -13.69 -19.54 8.49
N ASP A 86 -14.44 -20.19 9.38
CA ASP A 86 -13.98 -21.35 10.16
C ASP A 86 -12.69 -21.08 10.97
N GLY A 87 -12.56 -19.86 11.50
CA GLY A 87 -11.40 -19.45 12.32
C GLY A 87 -10.15 -19.10 11.52
N ILE A 88 -10.19 -19.17 10.19
CA ILE A 88 -9.10 -18.81 9.29
C ILE A 88 -9.53 -17.60 8.46
N VAL A 89 -8.59 -16.75 8.06
CA VAL A 89 -8.88 -15.67 7.09
C VAL A 89 -9.52 -16.29 5.85
N ASP A 90 -10.62 -15.71 5.37
CA ASP A 90 -11.28 -16.14 4.13
C ASP A 90 -10.32 -15.90 2.95
N PHE A 91 -9.53 -16.93 2.67
CA PHE A 91 -8.39 -16.97 1.77
C PHE A 91 -8.59 -18.06 0.71
N GLY A 92 -8.30 -17.74 -0.54
CA GLY A 92 -8.35 -18.71 -1.64
C GLY A 92 -7.15 -18.58 -2.56
N GLU A 93 -6.33 -19.63 -2.66
CA GLU A 93 -5.24 -19.69 -3.62
C GLU A 93 -5.77 -19.83 -5.06
N LEU A 94 -5.17 -19.09 -6.00
CA LEU A 94 -5.56 -19.10 -7.40
C LEU A 94 -4.51 -19.80 -8.25
N ARG A 95 -4.98 -20.62 -9.19
CA ARG A 95 -4.13 -21.30 -10.17
C ARG A 95 -3.96 -20.44 -11.42
N GLU A 96 -2.72 -20.17 -11.79
CA GLU A 96 -2.41 -19.61 -13.12
C GLU A 96 -2.73 -20.65 -14.20
N ILE A 97 -3.67 -20.34 -15.11
CA ILE A 97 -4.06 -21.24 -16.22
C ILE A 97 -3.58 -20.76 -17.59
N PHE A 98 -3.29 -19.46 -17.73
CA PHE A 98 -2.88 -18.86 -18.98
C PHE A 98 -2.01 -17.63 -18.73
N ARG A 99 -0.98 -17.45 -19.56
CA ARG A 99 -0.12 -16.27 -19.56
C ARG A 99 0.34 -15.97 -20.99
N LEU A 100 0.27 -14.70 -21.37
CA LEU A 100 0.83 -14.17 -22.61
C LEU A 100 1.83 -13.05 -22.32
N ASP A 101 3.06 -13.19 -22.80
CA ASP A 101 4.07 -12.11 -22.81
C ASP A 101 4.19 -11.57 -24.24
N THR A 102 3.56 -10.43 -24.50
CA THR A 102 3.58 -9.78 -25.83
C THR A 102 4.90 -9.04 -26.12
N GLY A 103 5.84 -9.00 -25.16
CA GLY A 103 7.11 -8.29 -25.29
C GLY A 103 7.01 -6.76 -25.30
N LEU A 104 5.81 -6.17 -25.23
CA LEU A 104 5.62 -4.70 -25.26
C LEU A 104 6.44 -4.00 -24.17
N GLY A 105 6.39 -4.52 -22.94
CA GLY A 105 7.16 -3.98 -21.81
C GLY A 105 8.68 -4.13 -21.96
N LYS A 106 9.16 -5.12 -22.73
CA LYS A 106 10.60 -5.30 -23.01
C LYS A 106 11.10 -4.23 -23.99
N LYS A 107 10.29 -3.87 -24.99
CA LYS A 107 10.60 -2.78 -25.93
C LYS A 107 10.67 -1.43 -25.20
N ALA A 108 9.70 -1.14 -24.33
CA ALA A 108 9.70 0.08 -23.51
C ALA A 108 10.92 0.17 -22.58
N LYS A 109 11.28 -0.92 -21.87
CA LYS A 109 12.47 -0.97 -21.02
C LYS A 109 13.79 -0.81 -21.81
N LYS A 110 13.89 -1.42 -23.00
CA LYS A 110 15.06 -1.23 -23.89
C LYS A 110 15.17 0.21 -24.39
N ALA A 111 14.06 0.83 -24.79
CA ALA A 111 14.03 2.23 -25.23
C ALA A 111 14.43 3.19 -24.10
N ALA A 112 13.89 3.00 -22.89
CA ALA A 112 14.27 3.78 -21.70
C ALA A 112 15.75 3.61 -21.34
N LYS A 113 16.30 2.38 -21.43
CA LYS A 113 17.73 2.12 -21.20
C LYS A 113 18.61 2.80 -22.26
N LYS A 114 18.21 2.78 -23.53
CA LYS A 114 18.91 3.49 -24.62
C LYS A 114 18.89 5.01 -24.41
N ALA A 115 17.75 5.57 -24.03
CA ALA A 115 17.60 7.00 -23.72
C ALA A 115 18.47 7.43 -22.52
N ARG A 116 18.48 6.66 -21.42
CA ARG A 116 19.37 6.90 -20.28
C ARG A 116 20.85 6.84 -20.65
N LYS A 117 21.26 5.89 -21.50
CA LYS A 117 22.64 5.79 -22.00
C LYS A 117 23.02 6.98 -22.88
N ALA A 118 22.11 7.45 -23.74
CA ALA A 118 22.32 8.62 -24.58
C ALA A 118 22.45 9.92 -23.76
N ALA A 119 21.58 10.13 -22.77
CA ALA A 119 21.65 11.27 -21.87
C ALA A 119 22.95 11.31 -21.05
N ARG A 120 23.46 10.16 -20.62
CA ARG A 120 24.73 10.05 -19.88
C ARG A 120 25.97 10.35 -20.75
N ASN A 121 25.88 10.12 -22.06
CA ASN A 121 26.98 10.35 -23.00
C ASN A 121 26.91 11.72 -23.71
N THR A 122 25.94 12.56 -23.35
CA THR A 122 25.85 13.93 -23.93
C THR A 122 26.86 14.84 -23.21
N PRO A 123 27.79 15.50 -23.92
CA PRO A 123 28.76 16.40 -23.29
C PRO A 123 28.03 17.58 -22.65
N VAL A 124 28.26 17.81 -21.35
CA VAL A 124 27.80 19.03 -20.68
C VAL A 124 28.60 20.20 -21.24
N LYS A 125 28.07 20.89 -22.25
CA LYS A 125 28.60 22.21 -22.63
C LYS A 125 28.42 23.13 -21.42
N LYS A 126 29.53 23.45 -20.77
CA LYS A 126 29.63 24.42 -19.68
C LYS A 126 29.12 25.77 -20.20
N ALA A 127 27.92 26.17 -19.79
CA ALA A 127 27.38 27.49 -20.12
C ALA A 127 28.24 28.57 -19.45
N PRO A 128 28.59 29.67 -20.15
CA PRO A 128 29.39 30.73 -19.55
C PRO A 128 28.58 31.44 -18.45
N ALA A 129 29.18 31.54 -17.26
CA ALA A 129 28.59 32.22 -16.12
C ALA A 129 28.46 33.72 -16.42
N LYS A 130 27.25 34.20 -16.73
CA LYS A 130 26.94 35.64 -16.63
C LYS A 130 26.71 35.99 -15.17
N LYS A 131 27.66 36.74 -14.62
CA LYS A 131 27.65 37.36 -13.29
C LYS A 131 26.43 38.29 -13.20
N ALA A 132 25.37 37.89 -12.48
CA ALA A 132 24.24 38.76 -12.18
C ALA A 132 24.64 39.69 -11.02
N ALA A 133 24.70 40.99 -11.30
CA ALA A 133 24.92 42.02 -10.30
C ALA A 133 23.72 42.10 -9.35
N ALA A 134 23.98 42.02 -8.04
CA ALA A 134 22.98 42.20 -7.00
C ALA A 134 22.52 43.67 -6.95
N LYS A 135 21.24 43.92 -7.27
CA LYS A 135 20.56 45.14 -6.83
C LYS A 135 19.77 44.83 -5.57
N LYS A 136 20.23 45.43 -4.47
CA LYS A 136 19.59 45.51 -3.16
C LYS A 136 18.29 46.32 -3.32
N ALA A 137 17.13 45.70 -3.12
CA ALA A 137 15.85 46.40 -3.01
C ALA A 137 15.33 46.25 -1.57
N ALA A 138 15.01 47.40 -0.99
CA ALA A 138 14.70 47.61 0.41
C ALA A 138 13.39 46.94 0.87
N ALA A 139 13.40 46.50 2.12
CA ALA A 139 12.23 46.03 2.85
C ALA A 139 11.20 47.15 3.02
N LYS A 140 9.95 46.89 2.60
CA LYS A 140 8.77 47.58 3.12
C LYS A 140 7.94 46.57 3.91
N LYS A 141 7.80 46.83 5.21
CA LYS A 141 6.84 46.20 6.12
C LYS A 141 5.41 46.40 5.57
N ALA A 142 4.60 45.35 5.60
CA ALA A 142 3.14 45.42 5.56
C ALA A 142 2.56 44.58 6.71
N PRO A 143 1.50 45.06 7.39
CA PRO A 143 1.10 44.58 8.72
C PRO A 143 0.24 43.31 8.68
N ALA A 144 0.33 42.57 9.79
CA ALA A 144 -0.46 41.39 10.10
C ALA A 144 -1.98 41.64 10.04
N LYS A 145 -2.71 40.83 9.28
CA LYS A 145 -4.16 40.67 9.42
C LYS A 145 -4.46 39.44 10.27
N LYS A 146 -5.16 39.70 11.39
CA LYS A 146 -5.83 38.75 12.28
C LYS A 146 -6.62 37.69 11.50
N MET A 147 -6.41 36.41 11.83
CA MET A 147 -7.39 35.35 11.63
C MET A 147 -8.44 35.40 12.75
N PRO A 148 -9.74 35.43 12.47
CA PRO A 148 -10.74 35.13 13.48
C PRO A 148 -10.87 33.61 13.65
N ALA A 149 -10.70 33.17 14.90
CA ALA A 149 -11.06 31.86 15.40
C ALA A 149 -12.59 31.70 15.60
N LYS A 150 -13.00 30.43 15.78
CA LYS A 150 -14.33 29.85 16.13
C LYS A 150 -14.96 29.12 14.94
N LYS A 151 -15.37 27.85 15.04
CA LYS A 151 -16.24 27.31 16.11
C LYS A 151 -16.06 25.78 16.29
N LYS A 152 -15.90 25.36 17.55
CA LYS A 152 -16.24 24.03 18.07
C LYS A 152 -17.76 23.81 17.96
N VAL A 153 -18.18 22.63 17.50
CA VAL A 153 -19.49 22.01 17.80
C VAL A 153 -19.20 20.51 17.92
N ALA A 154 -19.01 19.99 19.14
CA ALA A 154 -20.01 19.48 20.09
C ALA A 154 -20.60 18.12 19.68
N ALA A 155 -20.28 17.13 20.51
CA ALA A 155 -20.75 15.76 20.50
C ALA A 155 -22.27 15.65 20.61
N LYS A 156 -22.86 14.63 19.98
CA LYS A 156 -24.13 14.05 20.40
C LYS A 156 -24.05 12.51 20.47
N LYS A 157 -24.20 12.10 21.74
CA LYS A 157 -24.57 10.82 22.34
C LYS A 157 -25.43 9.87 21.49
N ALA A 158 -25.12 8.58 21.64
CA ALA A 158 -26.00 7.44 21.35
C ALA A 158 -27.28 7.44 22.20
N PRO A 159 -28.23 6.53 21.87
CA PRO A 159 -28.80 5.71 22.93
C PRO A 159 -28.75 4.20 22.63
N ALA A 160 -28.46 3.45 23.69
CA ALA A 160 -28.58 2.01 23.79
C ALA A 160 -30.05 1.56 23.83
N LYS A 161 -30.33 0.34 23.32
CA LYS A 161 -31.41 -0.52 23.83
C LYS A 161 -30.89 -1.96 24.05
N LYS A 162 -31.37 -2.50 25.16
CA LYS A 162 -30.99 -3.71 25.94
C LYS A 162 -31.24 -5.07 25.23
N PRO A 163 -30.75 -6.19 25.81
CA PRO A 163 -30.73 -7.53 25.21
C PRO A 163 -31.99 -8.35 25.50
N ALA A 164 -32.32 -9.31 24.64
CA ALA A 164 -33.40 -10.29 24.84
C ALA A 164 -32.86 -11.72 24.98
N LYS A 165 -33.04 -12.22 26.21
CA LYS A 165 -33.24 -13.59 26.75
C LYS A 165 -32.98 -14.86 25.90
N LYS A 166 -32.18 -15.75 26.52
CA LYS A 166 -32.33 -17.20 26.74
C LYS A 166 -33.66 -17.87 26.31
N ALA A 167 -33.53 -18.96 25.55
CA ALA A 167 -34.25 -20.25 25.68
C ALA A 167 -33.26 -21.33 25.14
N ALA A 168 -32.78 -22.36 25.84
CA ALA A 168 -33.44 -23.44 26.58
C ALA A 168 -34.36 -24.32 25.70
N GLY A 169 -33.78 -25.40 25.18
CA GLY A 169 -34.44 -26.61 24.64
C GLY A 169 -33.31 -27.61 24.33
N ARG A 170 -33.03 -28.67 25.09
CA ARG A 170 -33.82 -29.90 25.32
C ARG A 170 -34.34 -30.51 24.01
N LYS A 171 -33.51 -31.34 23.37
CA LYS A 171 -33.64 -32.80 23.35
C LYS A 171 -32.34 -33.42 22.86
#